data_AF-A0A327Y8Q3-F1
#
_entry.id   AF-A0A327Y8Q3-F1
#
_cell.length_a   1.000
_cell.length_b   1.000
_cell.length_c   1.000
_cell.angle_alpha   90.00
_cell.angle_beta   90.00
_cell.angle_gamma   90.00
#
_symmetry.space_group_name_H-M   'P 1'
#
loop_
_entity.id
_entity.type
_entity.pdbx_description
1 polymer ?
#
loop_
_entity_poly.entity_id
_entity_poly.type
_entity_poly.pdbx_seq_one_letter_code
_entity_poly.pdbx_strand_id
1 'polypeptide(L)'
;MSVLQKNKVTKIRSSYVLEQERKEKRAMRRRRMAIIRFTLLSGILLAISSALLYTLISQSANIEAKIEEEQKLEQQLEKLKKEEQQLKEEIKKLNDDEYIAELARKNYFLSKEGEIIFSVPEE
;
A
#
# COMPACT_ATOMS: atom_id res chain seq x y z
N MET A 1 74.12 -7.27 3.63
CA MET A 1 74.19 -6.45 4.87
C MET A 1 73.60 -5.08 4.57
N SER A 2 72.54 -4.67 5.28
CA SER A 2 71.91 -3.34 5.11
C SER A 2 71.94 -2.62 6.47
N VAL A 3 72.60 -1.46 6.48
CA VAL A 3 72.93 -0.69 7.69
C VAL A 3 71.70 0.13 8.10
N LEU A 4 71.22 -0.10 9.32
CA LEU A 4 70.17 0.71 9.96
C LEU A 4 70.67 2.14 10.14
N GLN A 5 70.13 3.09 9.37
CA GLN A 5 70.37 4.51 9.60
C GLN A 5 69.75 4.94 10.94
N LYS A 6 70.59 5.15 11.94
CA LYS A 6 70.21 5.66 13.25
C LYS A 6 70.23 7.18 13.21
N ASN A 7 69.05 7.79 13.17
CA ASN A 7 68.89 9.25 13.19
C ASN A 7 69.55 9.85 14.45
N LYS A 8 70.49 10.78 14.24
CA LYS A 8 71.39 11.38 15.26
C LYS A 8 70.83 12.62 15.97
N VAL A 9 69.53 12.89 15.91
CA VAL A 9 68.93 14.09 16.54
C VAL A 9 67.89 13.66 17.57
N THR A 10 68.14 14.02 18.83
CA THR A 10 67.22 13.75 19.95
C THR A 10 66.30 14.95 20.13
N LYS A 11 64.99 14.71 20.24
CA LYS A 11 64.01 15.76 20.54
C LYS A 11 64.36 16.51 21.82
N ILE A 12 64.17 17.83 21.82
CA ILE A 12 64.37 18.68 23.01
C ILE A 12 63.43 18.20 24.13
N ARG A 13 63.99 17.71 25.23
CA ARG A 13 63.25 17.25 26.41
C ARG A 13 62.85 18.46 27.27
N SER A 14 61.88 19.23 26.80
CA SER A 14 61.28 20.34 27.55
C SER A 14 59.85 20.01 27.97
N SER A 15 59.46 20.39 29.18
CA SER A 15 58.10 20.23 29.70
C SER A 15 57.06 20.85 28.76
N TYR A 16 57.37 22.02 28.20
CA TYR A 16 56.52 22.72 27.23
C TYR A 16 56.25 21.90 25.96
N VAL A 17 57.29 21.32 25.37
CA VAL A 17 57.17 20.49 24.15
C VAL A 17 56.34 19.23 24.43
N LEU A 18 56.54 18.60 25.58
CA LEU A 18 55.76 17.43 26.00
C LEU A 18 54.28 17.75 26.26
N GLU A 19 53.98 18.94 26.77
CA GLU A 19 52.61 19.41 26.96
C GLU A 19 51.92 19.74 25.63
N GLN A 20 52.64 20.38 24.71
CA GLN A 20 52.13 20.68 23.36
C GLN A 20 51.83 19.39 22.59
N GLU A 21 52.75 18.41 22.58
CA GLU A 21 52.51 17.10 21.96
C GLU A 21 51.31 16.38 22.62
N ARG A 22 51.13 16.51 23.95
CA ARG A 22 49.96 15.95 24.65
C ARG A 22 48.66 16.65 24.25
N LYS A 23 48.65 17.97 24.11
CA LYS A 23 47.48 18.74 23.65
C LYS A 23 47.09 18.36 22.22
N GLU A 24 48.06 18.26 21.31
CA GLU A 24 47.83 17.85 19.92
C GLU A 24 47.31 16.41 19.82
N LYS A 25 47.93 15.45 20.54
CA LYS A 25 47.44 14.06 20.61
C LYS A 25 46.02 13.97 21.19
N ARG A 26 45.70 14.76 22.21
CA ARG A 26 44.33 14.84 22.77
C ARG A 26 43.34 15.41 21.76
N ALA A 27 43.71 16.48 21.05
CA ALA A 27 42.86 17.07 20.01
C ALA A 27 42.61 16.09 18.85
N MET A 28 43.65 15.40 18.37
CA MET A 28 43.53 14.37 17.33
C MET A 28 42.65 13.20 17.79
N ARG A 29 42.83 12.71 19.03
CA ARG A 29 41.97 11.66 19.60
C ARG A 29 40.50 12.11 19.66
N ARG A 30 40.23 13.34 20.13
CA ARG A 30 38.86 13.88 20.17
C ARG A 30 38.23 13.96 18.79
N ARG A 31 38.94 14.49 17.79
CA ARG A 31 38.47 14.53 16.39
C ARG A 31 38.18 13.14 15.84
N ARG A 32 39.09 12.18 16.05
CA ARG A 32 38.90 10.79 15.62
C ARG A 32 37.64 10.16 16.24
N MET A 33 37.45 10.33 17.54
CA MET A 33 36.26 9.80 18.22
C MET A 33 34.97 10.48 17.76
N ALA A 34 35.00 11.79 17.48
CA ALA A 34 33.86 12.51 16.92
C ALA A 34 33.49 11.99 15.52
N ILE A 35 34.48 11.78 14.65
CA ILE A 35 34.27 11.21 13.31
C ILE A 35 33.68 9.81 13.42
N ILE A 36 34.25 8.92 14.25
CA ILE A 36 33.75 7.55 14.42
C ILE A 36 32.29 7.55 14.90
N ARG A 37 31.96 8.40 15.88
CA ARG A 37 30.58 8.53 16.37
C ARG A 37 29.64 9.03 15.27
N PHE A 38 30.05 10.05 14.52
CA PHE A 38 29.24 10.60 13.44
C PHE A 38 29.05 9.58 12.31
N THR A 39 30.08 8.83 11.94
CA THR A 39 29.98 7.78 10.91
C THR A 39 29.08 6.64 11.35
N LEU A 40 29.13 6.23 12.62
CA LEU A 40 28.23 5.21 13.16
C LEU A 40 26.78 5.69 13.16
N LEU A 41 26.52 6.90 13.65
CA LEU A 41 25.17 7.47 13.66
C LEU A 41 24.62 7.66 12.25
N SER A 42 25.44 8.17 11.32
CA SER A 42 25.09 8.31 9.91
C SER A 42 24.77 6.95 9.27
N GLY A 43 25.57 5.93 9.52
CA GLY A 43 25.31 4.57 9.04
C GLY A 43 23.99 3.99 9.54
N ILE A 44 23.66 4.20 10.82
CA ILE A 44 22.38 3.77 11.40
C ILE A 44 21.21 4.52 10.75
N LEU A 45 21.32 5.85 10.60
CA LEU A 45 20.28 6.67 9.96
C LEU A 45 20.06 6.26 8.50
N LEU A 46 21.12 5.96 7.75
CA LEU A 46 21.02 5.48 6.38
C LEU A 46 20.36 4.10 6.30
N ALA A 47 20.70 3.19 7.22
CA ALA A 47 20.06 1.87 7.27
C ALA A 47 18.55 2.01 7.54
N ILE A 48 18.15 2.81 8.53
CA ILE A 48 16.73 3.06 8.82
C ILE A 48 16.04 3.70 7.61
N SER A 49 16.65 4.70 6.98
CA SER A 49 16.09 5.38 5.81
C SER A 49 15.89 4.41 4.64
N SER A 50 16.86 3.53 4.39
CA SER A 50 16.75 2.51 3.34
C SER A 50 15.64 1.50 3.62
N ALA A 51 15.45 1.07 4.88
CA ALA A 51 14.37 0.18 5.25
C ALA A 51 13.00 0.85 5.04
N LEU A 52 12.85 2.12 5.43
CA LEU A 52 11.62 2.88 5.19
C LEU A 52 11.32 3.03 3.69
N LEU A 53 12.32 3.40 2.88
CA LEU A 53 12.16 3.49 1.43
C LEU A 53 11.76 2.15 0.81
N TYR A 54 12.38 1.05 1.24
CA TYR A 54 12.02 -0.28 0.80
C TYR A 54 10.56 -0.62 1.13
N THR A 55 10.10 -0.30 2.35
CA THR A 55 8.70 -0.53 2.74
C THR A 55 7.71 0.32 1.95
N LEU A 56 8.06 1.56 1.60
CA LEU A 56 7.20 2.43 0.80
C LEU A 56 7.04 1.90 -0.62
N ILE A 57 8.13 1.48 -1.26
CA ILE A 57 8.11 0.92 -2.61
C ILE A 57 7.38 -0.43 -2.64
N SER A 58 7.58 -1.29 -1.64
CA SER A 58 6.90 -2.59 -1.60
C SER A 58 5.40 -2.49 -1.32
N GLN A 59 4.96 -1.42 -0.65
CA GLN A 59 3.55 -1.19 -0.36
C GLN A 59 2.78 -0.56 -1.53
N SER A 60 3.44 0.15 -2.45
CA SER A 60 2.74 0.85 -3.55
C SER A 60 1.98 -0.11 -4.47
N ALA A 61 2.57 -1.24 -4.86
CA ALA A 61 1.92 -2.23 -5.70
C ALA A 61 0.71 -2.89 -5.01
N ASN A 62 0.79 -3.08 -3.68
CA ASN A 62 -0.32 -3.63 -2.90
C ASN A 62 -1.47 -2.63 -2.75
N ILE A 63 -1.18 -1.33 -2.70
CA ILE A 63 -2.19 -0.28 -2.61
C ILE A 63 -2.99 -0.21 -3.91
N GLU A 64 -2.32 -0.22 -5.06
CA GLU A 64 -2.99 -0.14 -6.37
C GLU A 64 -3.89 -1.36 -6.62
N ALA A 65 -3.40 -2.57 -6.33
CA ALA A 65 -4.22 -3.79 -6.43
C ALA A 65 -5.45 -3.76 -5.50
N LYS A 66 -5.31 -3.21 -4.29
CA LYS A 66 -6.43 -3.06 -3.35
C LYS A 66 -7.47 -2.05 -3.83
N ILE A 67 -7.04 -0.94 -4.45
CA ILE A 67 -7.94 0.06 -5.02
C ILE A 67 -8.74 -0.55 -6.18
N GLU A 68 -8.09 -1.31 -7.06
CA GLU A 68 -8.77 -2.00 -8.16
C GLU A 68 -9.77 -3.05 -7.63
N GLU A 69 -9.38 -3.82 -6.63
CA GLU A 69 -10.26 -4.80 -5.97
C GLU A 69 -11.48 -4.12 -5.32
N GLU A 70 -11.27 -3.00 -4.62
CA GLU A 70 -12.33 -2.20 -4.00
C GLU A 70 -13.33 -1.72 -5.05
N GLN A 71 -12.86 -1.13 -6.15
CA GLN A 71 -13.72 -0.66 -7.25
C GLN A 71 -14.53 -1.82 -7.86
N LYS A 72 -13.92 -2.98 -8.06
CA LYS A 72 -14.60 -4.16 -8.60
C LYS A 72 -15.68 -4.68 -7.65
N LEU A 73 -15.38 -4.75 -6.36
CA LEU A 73 -16.35 -5.14 -5.32
C LEU A 73 -17.51 -4.16 -5.23
N GLU A 74 -17.24 -2.86 -5.33
CA GLU A 74 -18.28 -1.83 -5.29
C GLU A 74 -19.24 -1.93 -6.48
N GLN A 75 -18.71 -2.15 -7.69
CA GLN A 75 -19.52 -2.42 -8.88
C GLN A 75 -20.36 -3.70 -8.75
N GLN A 76 -19.78 -4.78 -8.22
CA GLN A 76 -20.52 -6.01 -7.97
C GLN A 76 -21.63 -5.81 -6.96
N LEU A 77 -21.38 -5.05 -5.90
CA LEU A 77 -22.34 -4.74 -4.86
C LEU A 77 -23.50 -3.89 -5.43
N GLU A 78 -23.21 -2.89 -6.26
CA GLU A 78 -24.26 -2.10 -6.93
C GLU A 78 -25.12 -2.97 -7.85
N LYS A 79 -24.49 -3.86 -8.63
CA LYS A 79 -25.20 -4.80 -9.50
C LYS A 79 -26.12 -5.72 -8.70
N LEU A 80 -25.61 -6.33 -7.64
CA LEU A 80 -26.38 -7.22 -6.76
C LEU A 80 -27.53 -6.49 -6.07
N LYS A 81 -27.35 -5.23 -5.65
CA LYS A 81 -28.44 -4.41 -5.09
C LYS A 81 -29.53 -4.14 -6.11
N LYS A 82 -29.18 -3.86 -7.37
CA LYS A 82 -30.18 -3.67 -8.44
C LYS A 82 -30.94 -4.96 -8.70
N GLU A 83 -30.24 -6.09 -8.80
CA GLU A 83 -30.87 -7.41 -8.94
C GLU A 83 -31.80 -7.71 -7.76
N GLU A 84 -31.37 -7.45 -6.53
CA GLU A 84 -32.19 -7.62 -5.33
C GLU A 84 -33.47 -6.77 -5.38
N GLN A 85 -33.38 -5.50 -5.79
CA GLN A 85 -34.53 -4.62 -5.93
C GLN A 85 -35.50 -5.12 -7.01
N GLN A 86 -34.99 -5.49 -8.18
CA GLN A 86 -35.81 -6.05 -9.26
C GLN A 86 -36.55 -7.31 -8.82
N LEU A 87 -35.85 -8.24 -8.16
CA LEU A 87 -36.45 -9.46 -7.64
C LEU A 87 -37.50 -9.18 -6.56
N LYS A 88 -37.27 -8.19 -5.68
CA LYS A 88 -38.29 -7.78 -4.68
C LYS A 88 -39.53 -7.19 -5.33
N GLU A 89 -39.38 -6.37 -6.37
CA GLU A 89 -40.50 -5.86 -7.14
C GLU A 89 -41.26 -6.97 -7.87
N GLU A 90 -40.55 -7.92 -8.45
CA GLU A 90 -41.14 -9.08 -9.11
C GLU A 90 -41.91 -9.96 -8.11
N ILE A 91 -41.34 -10.23 -6.94
CA ILE A 91 -42.04 -10.93 -5.85
C ILE A 91 -43.32 -10.17 -5.47
N LYS A 92 -43.27 -8.84 -5.36
CA LYS A 92 -44.45 -8.05 -5.04
C LYS A 92 -45.53 -8.17 -6.11
N LYS A 93 -45.16 -8.09 -7.39
CA LYS A 93 -46.08 -8.26 -8.53
C LYS A 93 -46.67 -9.66 -8.56
N LEU A 94 -45.86 -10.69 -8.31
CA LEU A 94 -46.32 -12.08 -8.29
C LEU A 94 -47.21 -12.42 -7.10
N ASN A 95 -47.25 -11.59 -6.05
CA ASN A 95 -48.22 -11.71 -4.96
C ASN A 95 -49.51 -10.90 -5.21
N ASP A 96 -49.62 -10.22 -6.36
CA ASP A 96 -50.81 -9.46 -6.76
C ASP A 96 -51.67 -10.32 -7.71
N ASP A 97 -52.87 -10.67 -7.26
CA ASP A 97 -53.82 -11.48 -8.02
C ASP A 97 -54.19 -10.86 -9.37
N GLU A 98 -54.20 -9.52 -9.47
CA GLU A 98 -54.53 -8.81 -10.71
C GLU A 98 -53.40 -8.96 -11.75
N TYR A 99 -52.15 -8.88 -11.30
CA TYR A 99 -50.98 -9.14 -12.14
C TYR A 99 -50.88 -10.61 -12.56
N ILE A 100 -51.21 -11.56 -11.67
CA ILE A 100 -51.29 -12.99 -12.02
C ILE A 100 -52.37 -13.23 -13.09
N ALA A 101 -53.53 -12.60 -12.95
CA ALA A 101 -54.61 -12.71 -13.94
C ALA A 101 -54.21 -12.10 -15.30
N GLU A 102 -53.48 -10.98 -15.31
CA GLU A 102 -52.93 -10.38 -16.54
C GLU A 102 -51.90 -11.31 -17.21
N LEU A 103 -51.00 -11.91 -16.43
CA LEU A 103 -50.02 -12.87 -16.90
C LEU A 103 -50.70 -14.13 -17.49
N ALA A 104 -51.75 -14.63 -16.84
CA ALA A 104 -52.53 -15.77 -17.30
C ALA A 104 -53.27 -15.47 -18.62
N ARG A 105 -53.84 -14.27 -18.76
CA ARG A 105 -54.45 -13.80 -20.01
C ARG A 105 -53.42 -13.71 -21.14
N LYS A 106 -52.25 -13.10 -20.86
CA LYS A 106 -51.21 -12.84 -21.86
C LYS A 106 -50.49 -14.10 -22.33
N ASN A 107 -50.07 -14.96 -21.40
CA ASN A 107 -49.20 -16.10 -21.71
C ASN A 107 -49.95 -17.42 -21.89
N TYR A 108 -51.14 -17.54 -21.30
CA TYR A 108 -51.91 -18.79 -21.29
C TYR A 108 -53.30 -18.64 -21.91
N PHE A 109 -53.63 -17.46 -22.47
CA PHE A 109 -54.93 -17.17 -23.08
C PHE A 109 -56.10 -17.53 -22.14
N LEU A 110 -55.92 -17.33 -20.83
CA LEU A 110 -56.98 -17.55 -19.86
C LEU A 110 -57.95 -16.36 -19.90
N SER A 111 -59.26 -16.61 -19.92
CA SER A 111 -60.28 -15.57 -19.91
C SER A 111 -61.38 -15.90 -18.91
N LYS A 112 -62.00 -14.88 -18.32
CA LYS A 112 -63.15 -15.06 -17.43
C LYS A 112 -64.43 -15.30 -18.22
N GLU A 113 -65.44 -15.84 -17.55
CA GLU A 113 -66.74 -16.12 -18.15
C GLU A 113 -67.35 -14.85 -18.75
N GLY A 114 -67.54 -14.84 -20.08
CA GLY A 114 -68.03 -13.68 -20.85
C GLY A 114 -66.97 -12.82 -21.54
N GLU A 115 -65.67 -13.10 -21.37
CA GLU A 115 -64.58 -12.45 -22.12
C GLU A 115 -64.32 -13.16 -23.47
N ILE A 116 -63.98 -12.40 -24.54
CA ILE A 116 -63.65 -12.94 -25.87
C ILE A 116 -62.18 -12.67 -26.17
N ILE A 117 -61.42 -13.72 -26.50
CA ILE A 117 -59.97 -13.65 -26.78
C ILE A 117 -59.73 -13.38 -28.27
N PHE A 118 -58.94 -12.36 -28.58
CA PHE A 118 -58.47 -12.06 -29.93
C PHE A 118 -56.97 -12.35 -30.02
N SER A 119 -56.57 -13.34 -30.82
CA SER A 119 -55.18 -13.62 -31.15
C SER A 119 -54.82 -12.89 -32.45
N VAL A 120 -53.97 -11.87 -32.37
CA VAL A 120 -53.39 -11.24 -33.56
C VAL A 120 -52.23 -12.12 -34.04
N PRO A 121 -52.17 -12.53 -35.32
CA PRO A 121 -51.02 -13.28 -35.83
C PRO A 121 -49.76 -12.40 -35.71
N GLU A 122 -48.70 -12.94 -35.11
CA GLU A 122 -47.38 -12.31 -35.14
C GLU A 122 -46.84 -12.39 -36.58
N GLU A 123 -46.44 -11.24 -37.14
CA GLU A 123 -45.75 -11.16 -38.45
C GLU A 123 -44.35 -11.80 -38.41
#